data_AF-D3AFT4-F1
#
_entry.id   AF-D3AFT4-F1
#
_cell.length_a   1.000
_cell.length_b   1.000
_cell.length_c   1.000
_cell.angle_alpha   90.00
_cell.angle_beta   90.00
_cell.angle_gamma   90.00
#
_symmetry.space_group_name_H-M   'P 1'
#
loop_
_entity.id
_entity.type
_entity.pdbx_description
1 polymer ?
#
loop_
_entity_poly.entity_id
_entity_poly.type
_entity_poly.pdbx_seq_one_letter_code
_entity_poly.pdbx_strand_id
1 'polypeptide(L)'
;MNYILRAVIHEDQWERQLEDIVWVCHEAGIEEVYLKEQCHQILMSPFPLEKHRRMAEIYGKMAERLKEEKITYSINLATSVGHVDCRLEKKDILPYSKFTGESLQPADSVYCILDEGWQKYIADVCTVYARTHPAVLMVDDDFRSLNHSDSFGCFCSLHARAVSEKLGREIDSSQLLEAVTRNTEEGRAVRKAWLEVNFEGQSKAAARIEQAVHSVDPAVRIGLMNSGEAAHALQGRDMESLLRTFAGANRPLSRPLGGAYSDCLHQDLIAVHQGMALSMAQ
;
A
#
# COMPACT_ATOMS: atom_id res chain seq x y z
N MET A 1 9.72 1.12 25.11
CA MET A 1 9.78 1.03 23.65
C MET A 1 8.83 -0.10 23.29
N ASN A 2 7.78 0.16 22.52
CA ASN A 2 6.80 -0.86 22.19
C ASN A 2 7.23 -1.51 20.87
N TYR A 3 7.45 -2.81 20.89
CA TYR A 3 7.77 -3.59 19.71
C TYR A 3 6.49 -4.15 19.10
N ILE A 4 6.51 -4.33 17.77
CA ILE A 4 5.42 -4.95 17.02
C ILE A 4 5.99 -6.14 16.27
N LEU A 5 5.43 -7.33 16.47
CA LEU A 5 5.81 -8.52 15.71
C LEU A 5 5.11 -8.50 14.36
N ARG A 6 5.83 -8.59 13.25
CA ARG A 6 5.25 -8.77 11.91
C ARG A 6 5.35 -10.23 11.51
N ALA A 7 4.22 -10.89 11.30
CA ALA A 7 4.18 -12.32 10.98
C ALA A 7 3.43 -12.56 9.66
N VAL A 8 4.07 -13.29 8.74
CA VAL A 8 3.39 -13.79 7.53
C VAL A 8 2.64 -15.07 7.89
N ILE A 9 1.36 -15.13 7.53
CA ILE A 9 0.50 -16.26 7.84
C ILE A 9 0.24 -17.09 6.58
N HIS A 10 0.42 -18.40 6.71
CA HIS A 10 0.17 -19.39 5.66
C HIS A 10 -1.14 -20.14 5.94
N GLU A 11 -1.99 -20.28 4.92
CA GLU A 11 -3.33 -20.87 5.05
C GLU A 11 -3.32 -22.28 5.67
N ASP A 12 -2.25 -23.04 5.47
CA ASP A 12 -2.11 -24.43 5.89
C ASP A 12 -1.31 -24.62 7.19
N GLN A 13 -0.67 -23.57 7.70
CA GLN A 13 0.20 -23.64 8.90
C GLN A 13 -0.24 -22.70 10.02
N TRP A 14 -1.30 -21.91 9.84
CA TRP A 14 -1.66 -20.81 10.73
C TRP A 14 -1.85 -21.22 12.20
N GLU A 15 -2.34 -22.43 12.49
CA GLU A 15 -2.54 -22.93 13.86
C GLU A 15 -1.20 -23.08 14.59
N ARG A 16 -0.21 -23.71 13.95
CA ARG A 16 1.14 -23.80 14.48
C ARG A 16 1.76 -22.41 14.60
N GLN A 17 1.60 -21.56 13.58
CA GLN A 17 2.15 -20.21 13.59
C GLN A 17 1.55 -19.35 14.71
N LEU A 18 0.28 -19.56 15.05
CA LEU A 18 -0.39 -18.87 16.15
C LEU A 18 0.27 -19.22 17.49
N GLU A 19 0.57 -20.50 17.73
CA GLU A 19 1.28 -20.93 18.94
C GLU A 19 2.70 -20.32 19.00
N ASP A 20 3.42 -20.31 17.88
CA ASP A 20 4.74 -19.67 17.79
C ASP A 20 4.66 -18.16 18.06
N ILE A 21 3.65 -17.46 17.51
CA ILE A 21 3.41 -16.03 17.74
C ILE A 21 3.12 -15.75 19.21
N VAL A 22 2.22 -16.50 19.83
CA VAL A 22 1.87 -16.34 21.26
C VAL A 22 3.10 -16.57 22.13
N TRP A 23 3.86 -17.62 21.85
CA TRP A 23 5.10 -17.92 22.57
C TRP A 23 6.12 -16.77 22.46
N VAL A 24 6.42 -16.30 21.24
CA VAL A 24 7.34 -15.17 21.03
C VAL A 24 6.86 -13.91 21.71
N CYS A 25 5.56 -13.60 21.62
CA CYS A 25 4.98 -12.40 22.24
C CYS A 25 5.18 -12.40 23.76
N HIS A 26 4.95 -13.53 24.43
CA HIS A 26 5.16 -13.64 25.87
C HIS A 26 6.62 -13.63 26.26
N GLU A 27 7.48 -14.36 25.55
CA GLU A 27 8.91 -14.46 25.86
C GLU A 27 9.63 -13.11 25.67
N ALA A 28 9.26 -12.37 24.61
CA ALA A 28 9.89 -11.09 24.27
C ALA A 28 9.16 -9.86 24.81
N GLY A 29 8.01 -10.02 25.46
CA GLY A 29 7.19 -8.90 25.96
C GLY A 29 6.61 -8.03 24.83
N ILE A 30 6.16 -8.63 23.73
CA ILE A 30 5.57 -7.94 22.58
C ILE A 30 4.05 -7.95 22.71
N GLU A 31 3.45 -6.76 22.76
CA GLU A 31 2.02 -6.57 23.02
C GLU A 31 1.16 -6.41 21.76
N GLU A 32 1.77 -6.34 20.57
CA GLU A 32 1.04 -6.17 19.30
C GLU A 32 1.67 -7.00 18.17
N VAL A 33 0.81 -7.61 17.35
CA VAL A 33 1.21 -8.38 16.17
C VAL A 33 0.50 -7.85 14.93
N TYR A 34 1.27 -7.68 13.85
CA TYR A 34 0.79 -7.37 12.51
C TYR A 34 0.81 -8.64 11.67
N LEU A 35 -0.37 -9.19 11.40
CA LEU A 35 -0.50 -10.34 10.50
C LEU A 35 -0.44 -9.86 9.04
N LYS A 36 0.26 -10.62 8.20
CA LYS A 36 0.41 -10.39 6.76
C LYS A 36 -0.09 -11.58 5.98
N GLU A 37 -0.89 -11.32 4.96
CA GLU A 37 -1.63 -12.33 4.20
C GLU A 37 -0.79 -13.02 3.11
N GLN A 38 0.46 -12.59 2.96
CA GLN A 38 1.40 -13.11 1.98
C GLN A 38 2.84 -12.73 2.33
N CYS A 39 3.77 -13.50 1.76
CA CYS A 39 5.20 -13.29 1.88
C CYS A 39 5.73 -12.49 0.68
N HIS A 40 6.45 -11.39 0.95
CA HIS A 40 7.19 -10.63 -0.05
C HIS A 40 8.27 -11.45 -0.79
N GLN A 41 8.62 -12.64 -0.31
CA GLN A 41 9.61 -13.52 -0.96
C GLN A 41 9.00 -14.56 -1.91
N ILE A 42 7.67 -14.74 -1.91
CA ILE A 42 7.00 -15.77 -2.71
C ILE A 42 6.31 -15.13 -3.92
N LEU A 43 5.37 -14.22 -3.66
CA LEU A 43 4.63 -13.51 -4.69
C LEU A 43 4.25 -12.13 -4.15
N MET A 44 4.49 -11.11 -4.97
CA MET A 44 4.36 -9.70 -4.62
C MET A 44 3.30 -8.98 -5.46
N SER A 45 2.25 -9.72 -5.85
CA SER A 45 1.13 -9.25 -6.65
C SER A 45 -0.18 -9.33 -5.85
N PRO A 46 -1.15 -8.41 -6.09
CA PRO A 46 -2.49 -8.53 -5.55
C PRO A 46 -3.14 -9.87 -5.96
N PHE A 47 -3.95 -10.42 -5.08
CA PHE A 47 -4.63 -11.71 -5.26
C PHE A 47 -6.13 -11.53 -5.48
N PRO A 48 -6.82 -12.50 -6.12
CA PRO A 48 -8.28 -12.50 -6.17
C PRO A 48 -8.90 -12.37 -4.77
N LEU A 49 -10.02 -11.64 -4.68
CA LEU A 49 -10.73 -11.36 -3.43
C LEU A 49 -11.04 -12.63 -2.61
N GLU A 50 -11.23 -13.76 -3.27
CA GLU A 50 -11.51 -15.04 -2.62
C GLU A 50 -10.37 -15.52 -1.70
N LYS A 51 -9.11 -15.24 -2.06
CA LYS A 51 -7.98 -15.52 -1.15
C LYS A 51 -8.10 -14.68 0.13
N HIS A 52 -8.41 -13.39 -0.01
CA HIS A 52 -8.55 -12.49 1.13
C HIS A 52 -9.68 -12.91 2.07
N ARG A 53 -10.78 -13.45 1.54
CA ARG A 53 -11.87 -14.01 2.35
C ARG A 53 -11.41 -15.19 3.21
N ARG A 54 -10.71 -16.17 2.63
CA ARG A 54 -10.16 -17.30 3.39
C ARG A 54 -9.15 -16.85 4.45
N MET A 55 -8.28 -15.90 4.10
CA MET A 55 -7.34 -15.31 5.06
C MET A 55 -8.04 -14.56 6.19
N ALA A 56 -9.14 -13.84 5.91
CA ALA A 56 -9.91 -13.16 6.94
C ALA A 56 -10.61 -14.13 7.90
N GLU A 57 -11.08 -15.29 7.42
CA GLU A 57 -11.61 -16.35 8.29
C GLU A 57 -10.54 -16.88 9.25
N ILE A 58 -9.32 -17.10 8.76
CA ILE A 58 -8.16 -17.48 9.59
C ILE A 58 -7.84 -16.39 10.60
N TYR A 59 -7.78 -15.15 10.14
CA TYR A 59 -7.48 -13.99 10.99
C TYR A 59 -8.51 -13.77 12.08
N GLY A 60 -9.80 -14.01 11.81
CA GLY A 60 -10.84 -13.97 12.85
C GLY A 60 -10.54 -14.96 13.99
N LYS A 61 -10.18 -16.21 13.67
CA LYS A 61 -9.82 -17.22 14.68
C LYS A 61 -8.55 -16.84 15.44
N MET A 62 -7.53 -16.33 14.73
CA MET A 62 -6.31 -15.86 15.37
C MET A 62 -6.58 -14.66 16.29
N ALA A 63 -7.45 -13.72 15.88
CA ALA A 63 -7.81 -12.55 16.66
C ALA A 63 -8.49 -12.92 17.98
N GLU A 64 -9.38 -13.92 17.99
CA GLU A 64 -10.00 -14.44 19.22
C GLU A 64 -8.95 -14.94 20.20
N ARG A 65 -8.02 -15.79 19.74
CA ARG A 65 -6.93 -16.32 20.57
C ARG A 65 -5.99 -15.23 21.07
N LEU A 66 -5.55 -14.31 20.19
CA LEU A 66 -4.66 -13.21 20.56
C LEU A 66 -5.29 -12.31 21.63
N LYS A 67 -6.61 -12.07 21.53
CA LYS A 67 -7.35 -11.31 22.53
C LYS A 67 -7.35 -11.99 23.91
N GLU A 68 -7.52 -13.31 23.97
CA GLU A 68 -7.42 -14.08 25.24
C GLU A 68 -6.03 -13.94 25.87
N GLU A 69 -5.00 -13.93 25.04
CA GLU A 69 -3.60 -13.74 25.44
C GLU A 69 -3.21 -12.29 25.70
N LYS A 70 -4.15 -11.35 25.55
CA LYS A 70 -3.94 -9.90 25.70
C LYS A 70 -2.89 -9.34 24.73
N ILE A 71 -2.76 -9.95 23.54
CA ILE A 71 -1.93 -9.47 22.44
C ILE A 71 -2.83 -8.70 21.47
N THR A 72 -2.46 -7.47 21.15
CA THR A 72 -3.18 -6.62 20.21
C THR A 72 -3.04 -7.18 18.80
N TYR A 73 -4.18 -7.46 18.18
CA TYR A 73 -4.27 -7.95 16.82
C TYR A 73 -4.38 -6.79 15.83
N SER A 74 -3.47 -6.74 14.88
CA SER A 74 -3.43 -5.76 13.79
C SER A 74 -3.01 -6.43 12.48
N ILE A 75 -3.20 -5.75 11.36
CA ILE A 75 -2.97 -6.26 10.01
C ILE A 75 -2.03 -5.35 9.27
N ASN A 76 -1.12 -5.93 8.51
CA ASN A 76 -0.43 -5.25 7.43
C ASN A 76 -0.74 -5.97 6.12
N LEU A 77 -1.64 -5.35 5.35
CA LEU A 77 -2.01 -5.80 4.03
C LEU A 77 -0.78 -5.66 3.14
N ALA A 78 -0.19 -6.78 2.76
CA ALA A 78 1.15 -6.83 2.18
C ALA A 78 1.19 -6.46 0.69
N THR A 79 0.05 -6.38 -0.01
CA THR A 79 0.01 -5.89 -1.39
C THR A 79 -1.33 -5.25 -1.70
N SER A 80 -1.29 -4.15 -2.43
CA SER A 80 -2.42 -3.37 -2.92
C SER A 80 -2.39 -3.22 -4.44
N VAL A 81 -1.31 -2.67 -4.99
CA VAL A 81 -1.10 -2.43 -6.42
C VAL A 81 -0.23 -3.51 -7.08
N GLY A 82 0.70 -4.07 -6.31
CA GLY A 82 1.80 -4.95 -6.74
C GLY A 82 3.14 -4.30 -6.45
N HIS A 83 4.09 -4.98 -5.80
CA HIS A 83 5.42 -4.39 -5.51
C HIS A 83 6.40 -4.52 -6.67
N VAL A 84 6.33 -5.66 -7.38
CA VAL A 84 7.23 -6.02 -8.48
C VAL A 84 6.40 -6.73 -9.53
N ASP A 85 6.62 -6.38 -10.79
CA ASP A 85 5.95 -7.02 -11.90
C ASP A 85 6.37 -8.48 -12.05
N CYS A 86 5.39 -9.37 -12.21
CA CYS A 86 5.61 -10.80 -12.32
C CYS A 86 4.53 -11.47 -13.18
N ARG A 87 4.93 -12.49 -13.93
CA ARG A 87 3.96 -13.28 -14.72
C ARG A 87 3.09 -14.14 -13.82
N LEU A 88 1.79 -14.08 -14.05
CA LEU A 88 0.79 -14.86 -13.32
C LEU A 88 0.05 -15.82 -14.25
N GLU A 89 -0.54 -16.85 -13.66
CA GLU A 89 -1.54 -17.65 -14.36
C GLU A 89 -2.81 -16.82 -14.60
N LYS A 90 -3.52 -17.11 -15.68
CA LYS A 90 -4.70 -16.35 -16.11
C LYS A 90 -5.78 -16.21 -15.01
N LYS A 91 -5.93 -17.21 -14.14
CA LYS A 91 -6.89 -17.22 -13.03
C LYS A 91 -6.55 -16.24 -11.91
N ASP A 92 -5.27 -15.86 -11.79
CA ASP A 92 -4.76 -15.01 -10.72
C ASP A 92 -4.61 -13.54 -11.19
N ILE A 93 -4.75 -13.29 -12.49
CA ILE A 93 -4.76 -11.94 -13.07
C ILE A 93 -6.10 -11.25 -12.78
N LEU A 94 -6.06 -10.16 -12.03
CA LEU A 94 -7.20 -9.25 -11.84
C LEU A 94 -7.50 -8.45 -13.13
N PRO A 95 -8.78 -8.17 -13.43
CA PRO A 95 -9.21 -7.57 -14.70
C PRO A 95 -9.18 -6.03 -14.68
N TYR A 96 -8.09 -5.43 -14.20
CA TYR A 96 -7.95 -3.97 -14.10
C TYR A 96 -6.85 -3.45 -15.03
N SER A 97 -6.93 -2.17 -15.36
CA SER A 97 -5.91 -1.50 -16.17
C SER A 97 -4.55 -1.61 -15.49
N LYS A 98 -3.55 -1.94 -16.30
CA LYS A 98 -2.20 -2.21 -15.81
C LYS A 98 -1.43 -0.92 -15.58
N PHE A 99 -0.51 -0.98 -14.63
CA PHE A 99 0.58 -0.02 -14.57
C PHE A 99 1.38 -0.10 -15.87
N THR A 100 1.83 1.03 -16.38
CA THR A 100 2.62 1.12 -17.61
C THR A 100 3.72 2.13 -17.35
N GLY A 101 4.95 1.67 -17.11
CA GLY A 101 6.05 2.55 -16.76
C GLY A 101 6.72 3.16 -18.00
N GLU A 102 7.98 3.60 -17.84
CA GLU A 102 8.75 4.23 -18.91
C GLU A 102 9.04 3.33 -20.11
N SER A 103 8.89 2.00 -19.97
CA SER A 103 8.93 1.06 -21.08
C SER A 103 7.75 1.20 -22.05
N LEU A 104 6.69 1.91 -21.64
CA LEU A 104 5.37 1.97 -22.28
C LEU A 104 4.74 0.59 -22.54
N GLN A 105 5.22 -0.45 -21.86
CA GLN A 105 4.60 -1.77 -21.85
C GLN A 105 3.74 -1.93 -20.61
N PRO A 106 2.54 -2.50 -20.73
CA PRO A 106 1.72 -2.82 -19.56
C PRO A 106 2.40 -3.91 -18.73
N ALA A 107 2.41 -3.72 -17.41
CA ALA A 107 2.83 -4.72 -16.46
C ALA A 107 1.94 -5.97 -16.52
N ASP A 108 2.51 -7.13 -16.18
CA ASP A 108 1.80 -8.41 -16.09
C ASP A 108 0.86 -8.44 -14.87
N SER A 109 1.30 -7.94 -13.71
CA SER A 109 0.62 -8.11 -12.41
C SER A 109 0.50 -6.85 -11.55
N VAL A 110 0.95 -5.70 -12.05
CA VAL A 110 0.83 -4.41 -11.36
C VAL A 110 -0.30 -3.59 -11.96
N TYR A 111 -1.11 -2.96 -11.12
CA TYR A 111 -2.32 -2.25 -11.52
C TYR A 111 -2.19 -0.73 -11.49
N CYS A 112 -3.01 -0.04 -12.27
CA CYS A 112 -3.04 1.41 -12.28
C CYS A 112 -3.89 1.92 -11.10
N ILE A 113 -3.33 2.84 -10.29
CA ILE A 113 -4.04 3.43 -9.15
C ILE A 113 -5.27 4.26 -9.55
N LEU A 114 -5.31 4.74 -10.80
CA LEU A 114 -6.44 5.50 -11.36
C LEU A 114 -7.59 4.60 -11.81
N ASP A 115 -7.38 3.29 -11.93
CA ASP A 115 -8.41 2.37 -12.37
C ASP A 115 -9.51 2.26 -11.29
N GLU A 116 -10.73 2.68 -11.62
CA GLU A 116 -11.82 2.68 -10.64
C GLU A 116 -12.24 1.28 -10.19
N GLY A 117 -12.02 0.26 -11.03
CA GLY A 117 -12.24 -1.14 -10.72
C GLY A 117 -11.24 -1.64 -9.68
N TRP A 118 -9.96 -1.30 -9.84
CA TRP A 118 -8.93 -1.56 -8.84
C TRP A 118 -9.22 -0.82 -7.53
N GLN A 119 -9.61 0.46 -7.60
CA GLN A 119 -9.97 1.25 -6.40
C GLN A 119 -11.13 0.63 -5.62
N LYS A 120 -12.12 0.07 -6.32
CA LYS A 120 -13.22 -0.67 -5.68
C LYS A 120 -12.70 -1.96 -5.06
N TYR A 121 -11.88 -2.71 -5.79
CA TYR A 121 -11.31 -3.98 -5.32
C TYR A 121 -10.50 -3.81 -4.03
N ILE A 122 -9.60 -2.82 -3.96
CA ILE A 122 -8.78 -2.63 -2.75
C ILE A 122 -9.65 -2.23 -1.56
N ALA A 123 -10.69 -1.44 -1.77
CA ALA A 123 -11.67 -1.13 -0.72
C ALA A 123 -12.46 -2.38 -0.28
N ASP A 124 -12.85 -3.26 -1.21
CA ASP A 124 -13.48 -4.55 -0.89
C ASP A 124 -12.54 -5.45 -0.07
N VAL A 125 -11.24 -5.50 -0.42
CA VAL A 125 -10.21 -6.24 0.34
C VAL A 125 -10.07 -5.68 1.76
N CYS A 126 -9.95 -4.37 1.90
CA CYS A 126 -9.88 -3.71 3.21
C CYS A 126 -11.15 -3.94 4.04
N THR A 127 -12.33 -3.96 3.41
CA THR A 127 -13.61 -4.30 4.07
C THR A 127 -13.60 -5.71 4.66
N VAL A 128 -13.08 -6.68 3.89
CA VAL A 128 -12.99 -8.07 4.32
C VAL A 128 -12.14 -8.20 5.59
N TYR A 129 -11.01 -7.50 5.64
CA TYR A 129 -10.14 -7.49 6.81
C TYR A 129 -10.66 -6.63 7.96
N ALA A 130 -11.35 -5.52 7.71
CA ALA A 130 -11.96 -4.70 8.76
C ALA A 130 -12.97 -5.50 9.61
N ARG A 131 -13.63 -6.51 9.01
CA ARG A 131 -14.58 -7.39 9.72
C ARG A 131 -13.94 -8.30 10.76
N THR A 132 -12.61 -8.44 10.76
CA THR A 132 -11.89 -9.15 11.83
C THR A 132 -11.54 -8.23 13.01
N HIS A 133 -11.98 -6.96 12.96
CA HIS A 133 -11.80 -5.95 14.00
C HIS A 133 -10.34 -5.77 14.47
N PRO A 134 -9.38 -5.55 13.56
CA PRO A 134 -8.00 -5.25 13.95
C PRO A 134 -7.89 -3.88 14.60
N ALA A 135 -6.94 -3.70 15.52
CA ALA A 135 -6.66 -2.37 16.08
C ALA A 135 -6.08 -1.42 15.01
N VAL A 136 -5.25 -1.96 14.10
CA VAL A 136 -4.66 -1.23 12.98
C VAL A 136 -4.76 -2.05 11.69
N LEU A 137 -5.11 -1.39 10.58
CA LEU A 137 -4.97 -1.90 9.21
C LEU A 137 -3.97 -1.04 8.45
N MET A 138 -2.79 -1.57 8.20
CA MET A 138 -1.74 -0.91 7.41
C MET A 138 -1.79 -1.35 5.95
N VAL A 139 -2.02 -0.40 5.04
CA VAL A 139 -1.84 -0.59 3.60
C VAL A 139 -0.34 -0.50 3.27
N ASP A 140 0.21 -1.44 2.49
CA ASP A 140 1.65 -1.49 2.21
C ASP A 140 2.18 -0.29 1.38
N ASP A 141 3.52 -0.17 1.29
CA ASP A 141 4.22 0.84 0.48
C ASP A 141 4.00 0.67 -1.02
N ASP A 142 3.47 -0.45 -1.48
CA ASP A 142 3.12 -0.65 -2.89
C ASP A 142 1.90 0.15 -3.32
N PHE A 143 1.15 0.74 -2.37
CA PHE A 143 0.20 1.80 -2.65
C PHE A 143 0.98 3.02 -3.12
N ARG A 144 1.45 3.01 -4.36
CA ARG A 144 2.27 4.01 -5.04
C ARG A 144 2.10 3.92 -6.56
N SER A 145 2.39 5.01 -7.23
CA SER A 145 2.32 5.15 -8.69
C SER A 145 3.69 5.08 -9.37
N LEU A 146 4.71 4.51 -8.71
CA LEU A 146 6.08 4.34 -9.23
C LEU A 146 6.81 3.16 -8.57
N ASN A 147 7.99 2.82 -9.08
CA ASN A 147 8.86 1.77 -8.56
C ASN A 147 8.16 0.41 -8.47
N HIS A 148 7.61 0.00 -9.60
CA HIS A 148 6.90 -1.27 -9.80
C HIS A 148 7.57 -2.04 -10.95
N SER A 149 8.86 -2.32 -10.82
CA SER A 149 9.81 -2.75 -11.88
C SER A 149 10.24 -1.65 -12.87
N ASP A 150 9.48 -0.57 -12.98
CA ASP A 150 9.82 0.67 -13.69
C ASP A 150 9.93 1.83 -12.69
N SER A 151 10.83 2.79 -12.94
CA SER A 151 11.35 3.74 -11.94
C SER A 151 10.49 4.98 -11.74
N PHE A 152 9.91 5.54 -12.81
CA PHE A 152 9.39 6.92 -12.75
C PHE A 152 7.93 7.00 -12.34
N GLY A 153 7.08 6.25 -13.02
CA GLY A 153 5.66 6.16 -12.68
C GLY A 153 4.79 5.73 -13.85
N CYS A 154 3.48 5.88 -13.72
CA CYS A 154 2.54 5.33 -14.68
C CYS A 154 2.21 6.30 -15.83
N PHE A 155 2.28 5.78 -17.05
CA PHE A 155 1.99 6.45 -18.33
C PHE A 155 0.88 5.75 -19.10
N CYS A 156 0.08 4.91 -18.45
CA CYS A 156 -1.02 4.20 -19.10
C CYS A 156 -2.06 5.17 -19.68
N SER A 157 -2.96 4.67 -20.53
CA SER A 157 -3.98 5.49 -21.19
C SER A 157 -4.90 6.24 -20.22
N LEU A 158 -5.11 5.72 -19.00
CA LEU A 158 -5.85 6.43 -17.95
C LEU A 158 -5.11 7.69 -17.48
N HIS A 159 -3.79 7.62 -17.30
CA HIS A 159 -2.98 8.78 -16.93
C HIS A 159 -2.91 9.80 -18.07
N ALA A 160 -2.67 9.34 -19.31
CA ALA A 160 -2.66 10.20 -20.48
C ALA A 160 -3.98 10.98 -20.64
N ARG A 161 -5.12 10.30 -20.45
CA ARG A 161 -6.45 10.93 -20.47
C ARG A 161 -6.64 11.95 -19.34
N ALA A 162 -6.36 11.56 -18.09
CA ALA A 162 -6.55 12.45 -16.95
C ALA A 162 -5.67 13.71 -17.03
N VAL A 163 -4.42 13.56 -17.51
CA VAL A 163 -3.54 14.71 -17.75
C VAL A 163 -4.04 15.56 -18.93
N SER A 164 -4.54 14.93 -19.99
CA SER A 164 -5.13 15.66 -21.13
C SER A 164 -6.29 16.56 -20.70
N GLU A 165 -7.19 16.02 -19.88
CA GLU A 165 -8.33 16.76 -19.32
C GLU A 165 -7.85 17.96 -18.50
N LYS A 166 -6.83 17.77 -17.65
CA LYS A 166 -6.28 18.82 -16.79
C LYS A 166 -5.57 19.93 -17.58
N LEU A 167 -4.94 19.58 -18.70
CA LEU A 167 -4.26 20.53 -19.58
C LEU A 167 -5.20 21.20 -20.60
N GLY A 168 -6.41 20.66 -20.81
CA GLY A 168 -7.32 21.11 -21.85
C GLY A 168 -6.84 20.81 -23.28
N ARG A 169 -5.95 19.83 -23.45
CA ARG A 169 -5.45 19.35 -24.76
C ARG A 169 -5.14 17.87 -24.71
N GLU A 170 -5.27 17.18 -25.83
CA GLU A 170 -4.94 15.76 -25.91
C GLU A 170 -3.42 15.53 -25.90
N ILE A 171 -3.01 14.55 -25.09
CA ILE A 171 -1.68 13.94 -25.09
C ILE A 171 -1.84 12.42 -24.96
N ASP A 172 -1.07 11.67 -25.75
CA ASP A 172 -1.00 10.21 -25.60
C ASP A 172 0.07 9.79 -24.56
N SER A 173 0.16 8.49 -24.30
CA SER A 173 1.13 7.91 -23.36
C SER A 173 2.58 8.23 -23.69
N SER A 174 2.94 8.25 -24.97
CA SER A 174 4.32 8.51 -25.41
C SER A 174 4.67 9.99 -25.26
N GLN A 175 3.74 10.87 -25.64
CA GLN A 175 3.86 12.32 -25.47
C GLN A 175 3.92 12.70 -23.99
N LEU A 176 3.11 12.05 -23.15
CA LEU A 176 3.15 12.24 -21.70
C LEU A 176 4.53 11.86 -21.15
N LEU A 177 5.06 10.69 -21.49
CA LEU A 177 6.39 10.25 -21.06
C LEU A 177 7.49 11.22 -21.54
N GLU A 178 7.46 11.63 -22.81
CA GLU A 178 8.45 12.56 -23.37
C GLU A 178 8.42 13.91 -22.66
N ALA A 179 7.24 14.47 -22.40
CA ALA A 179 7.09 15.74 -21.71
C ALA A 179 7.50 15.64 -20.23
N VAL A 180 7.08 14.58 -19.53
CA VAL A 180 7.45 14.31 -18.13
C VAL A 180 8.94 13.98 -17.99
N THR A 181 9.70 13.66 -19.03
CA THR A 181 11.15 13.44 -18.90
C THR A 181 12.00 14.63 -19.32
N ARG A 182 11.40 15.68 -19.89
CA ARG A 182 12.12 16.88 -20.35
C ARG A 182 11.95 18.08 -19.42
N ASN A 183 13.01 18.87 -19.29
CA ASN A 183 13.01 20.11 -18.51
C ASN A 183 12.74 21.35 -19.38
N THR A 184 11.72 21.29 -20.23
CA THR A 184 11.19 22.44 -20.97
C THR A 184 10.07 23.11 -20.17
N GLU A 185 9.62 24.30 -20.59
CA GLU A 185 8.45 24.95 -19.99
C GLU A 185 7.19 24.06 -20.09
N GLU A 186 6.94 23.52 -21.29
CA GLU A 186 5.88 22.55 -21.53
C GLU A 186 6.05 21.30 -20.66
N GLY A 187 7.26 20.73 -20.59
CA GLY A 187 7.55 19.55 -19.79
C GLY A 187 7.29 19.77 -18.30
N ARG A 188 7.59 20.96 -17.77
CA ARG A 188 7.25 21.33 -16.39
C ARG A 188 5.74 21.43 -16.17
N ALA A 189 5.00 22.01 -17.12
CA ALA A 189 3.54 22.11 -17.03
C ALA A 189 2.87 20.73 -17.07
N VAL A 190 3.28 19.86 -18.01
CA VAL A 190 2.77 18.49 -18.11
C VAL A 190 3.12 17.67 -16.88
N ARG A 191 4.37 17.76 -16.41
CA ARG A 191 4.81 17.07 -15.18
C ARG A 191 4.02 17.50 -13.95
N LYS A 192 3.73 18.80 -13.80
CA LYS A 192 2.89 19.30 -12.71
C LYS A 192 1.49 18.66 -12.76
N ALA A 193 0.84 18.68 -13.93
CA ALA A 193 -0.47 18.06 -14.10
C ALA A 193 -0.43 16.54 -13.83
N TRP A 194 0.62 15.84 -14.26
CA TRP A 194 0.82 14.42 -13.99
C TRP A 194 1.00 14.10 -12.50
N LEU A 195 1.78 14.89 -11.76
CA LEU A 195 1.93 14.76 -10.31
C LEU A 195 0.61 14.99 -9.58
N GLU A 196 -0.18 15.98 -10.01
CA GLU A 196 -1.51 16.24 -9.45
C GLU A 196 -2.46 15.07 -9.70
N VAL A 197 -2.50 14.54 -10.92
CA VAL A 197 -3.32 13.35 -11.27
C VAL A 197 -2.91 12.13 -10.44
N ASN A 198 -1.61 11.90 -10.25
CA ASN A 198 -1.11 10.81 -9.41
C ASN A 198 -1.64 10.94 -7.98
N PHE A 199 -1.58 12.14 -7.40
CA PHE A 199 -2.04 12.38 -6.04
C PHE A 199 -3.57 12.34 -5.90
N GLU A 200 -4.31 12.87 -6.86
CA GLU A 200 -5.78 12.80 -6.90
C GLU A 200 -6.26 11.34 -6.95
N GLY A 201 -5.60 10.49 -7.74
CA GLY A 201 -5.86 9.05 -7.78
C GLY A 201 -5.64 8.35 -6.45
N GLN A 202 -4.50 8.62 -5.80
CA GLN A 202 -4.16 8.09 -4.49
C GLN A 202 -5.14 8.54 -3.41
N SER A 203 -5.48 9.83 -3.40
CA SER A 203 -6.43 10.41 -2.44
C SER A 203 -7.83 9.81 -2.60
N LYS A 204 -8.28 9.62 -3.84
CA LYS A 204 -9.56 8.95 -4.14
C LYS A 204 -9.58 7.50 -3.66
N ALA A 205 -8.51 6.75 -3.90
CA ALA A 205 -8.38 5.38 -3.44
C ALA A 205 -8.33 5.29 -1.90
N ALA A 206 -7.56 6.17 -1.25
CA ALA A 206 -7.48 6.25 0.21
C ALA A 206 -8.83 6.58 0.85
N ALA A 207 -9.57 7.54 0.30
CA ALA A 207 -10.91 7.89 0.78
C ALA A 207 -11.91 6.72 0.64
N ARG A 208 -11.81 5.94 -0.45
CA ARG A 208 -12.63 4.73 -0.62
C ARG A 208 -12.29 3.66 0.41
N ILE A 209 -11.00 3.46 0.70
CA ILE A 209 -10.54 2.52 1.73
C ILE A 209 -11.04 2.97 3.11
N GLU A 210 -10.89 4.25 3.44
CA GLU A 210 -11.35 4.83 4.71
C GLU A 210 -12.85 4.60 4.92
N GLN A 211 -13.68 4.99 3.96
CA GLN A 211 -15.13 4.83 4.02
C GLN A 211 -15.52 3.36 4.16
N ALA A 212 -14.86 2.48 3.40
CA ALA A 212 -15.11 1.05 3.42
C ALA A 212 -14.81 0.43 4.79
N VAL A 213 -13.64 0.74 5.36
CA VAL A 213 -13.22 0.22 6.67
C VAL A 213 -14.07 0.79 7.81
N HIS A 214 -14.22 2.11 7.90
CA HIS A 214 -14.96 2.73 9.01
C HIS A 214 -16.48 2.49 8.95
N SER A 215 -17.04 2.13 7.78
CA SER A 215 -18.41 1.65 7.69
C SER A 215 -18.61 0.28 8.37
N VAL A 216 -17.55 -0.51 8.49
CA VAL A 216 -17.54 -1.80 9.19
C VAL A 216 -17.21 -1.58 10.66
N ASP A 217 -16.12 -0.87 10.94
CA ASP A 217 -15.66 -0.58 12.28
C ASP A 217 -14.93 0.78 12.34
N PRO A 218 -15.55 1.81 12.92
CA PRO A 218 -14.95 3.15 13.02
C PRO A 218 -13.75 3.22 13.97
N ALA A 219 -13.52 2.20 14.81
CA ALA A 219 -12.38 2.17 15.73
C ALA A 219 -11.08 1.66 15.09
N VAL A 220 -11.17 0.96 13.94
CA VAL A 220 -9.99 0.49 13.20
C VAL A 220 -9.18 1.69 12.75
N ARG A 221 -7.91 1.79 13.18
CA ARG A 221 -7.03 2.83 12.64
C ARG A 221 -6.41 2.37 11.33
N ILE A 222 -6.49 3.20 10.30
CA ILE A 222 -5.93 2.89 8.99
C ILE A 222 -4.63 3.67 8.82
N GLY A 223 -3.58 2.99 8.40
CA GLY A 223 -2.29 3.62 8.15
C GLY A 223 -1.66 3.20 6.84
N LEU A 224 -0.63 3.94 6.46
CA LEU A 224 0.14 3.69 5.24
C LEU A 224 1.59 3.34 5.60
N MET A 225 2.06 2.18 5.13
CA MET A 225 3.48 1.82 5.19
C MET A 225 4.25 2.67 4.16
N ASN A 226 4.42 3.97 4.37
CA ASN A 226 4.95 4.91 3.37
C ASN A 226 6.32 4.48 2.76
N SER A 227 6.62 4.98 1.55
CA SER A 227 7.80 4.61 0.74
C SER A 227 8.98 5.61 0.82
N GLY A 228 9.02 6.49 1.82
CA GLY A 228 10.06 7.52 1.98
C GLY A 228 9.94 8.75 1.07
N GLU A 229 10.61 9.84 1.46
CA GLU A 229 10.41 11.19 0.89
C GLU A 229 10.71 11.31 -0.60
N ALA A 230 11.77 10.66 -1.09
CA ALA A 230 12.12 10.70 -2.51
C ALA A 230 10.98 10.15 -3.38
N ALA A 231 10.37 9.04 -2.95
CA ALA A 231 9.22 8.45 -3.63
C ALA A 231 7.97 9.35 -3.52
N HIS A 232 7.77 10.02 -2.39
CA HIS A 232 6.63 10.94 -2.20
C HIS A 232 6.72 12.13 -3.15
N ALA A 233 7.90 12.74 -3.26
CA ALA A 233 8.15 13.87 -4.15
C ALA A 233 7.93 13.51 -5.63
N LEU A 234 8.42 12.36 -6.08
CA LEU A 234 8.27 11.89 -7.47
C LEU A 234 6.81 11.55 -7.85
N GLN A 235 5.92 11.38 -6.86
CA GLN A 235 4.51 11.07 -7.07
C GLN A 235 3.58 12.26 -6.81
N GLY A 236 4.13 13.41 -6.39
CA GLY A 236 3.34 14.59 -6.06
C GLY A 236 2.54 14.44 -4.77
N ARG A 237 2.95 13.56 -3.85
CA ARG A 237 2.18 13.29 -2.62
C ARG A 237 2.24 14.47 -1.66
N ASP A 238 1.06 14.91 -1.25
CA ASP A 238 0.87 15.56 0.05
C ASP A 238 0.62 14.46 1.10
N MET A 239 1.67 14.09 1.83
CA MET A 239 1.61 13.01 2.82
C MET A 239 0.71 13.34 4.01
N GLU A 240 0.63 14.60 4.42
CA GLU A 240 -0.25 14.98 5.52
C GLU A 240 -1.70 14.75 5.13
N SER A 241 -2.10 15.27 3.97
CA SER A 241 -3.45 15.11 3.43
C SER A 241 -3.79 13.63 3.19
N LEU A 242 -2.86 12.85 2.61
CA LEU A 242 -3.06 11.43 2.37
C LEU A 242 -3.26 10.63 3.67
N LEU A 243 -2.41 10.86 4.68
CA LEU A 243 -2.50 10.16 5.96
C LEU A 243 -3.78 10.55 6.71
N ARG A 244 -4.18 11.82 6.67
CA ARG A 244 -5.48 12.27 7.21
C ARG A 244 -6.66 11.62 6.49
N THR A 245 -6.56 11.45 5.17
CA THR A 245 -7.58 10.79 4.36
C THR A 245 -7.75 9.34 4.76
N PHE A 246 -6.67 8.59 4.98
CA PHE A 246 -6.75 7.24 5.55
C PHE A 246 -7.33 7.23 6.96
N ALA A 247 -6.91 8.19 7.80
CA ALA A 247 -7.29 8.21 9.21
C ALA A 247 -8.78 8.48 9.45
N GLY A 248 -9.46 9.21 8.56
CA GLY A 248 -10.82 9.68 8.80
C GLY A 248 -10.87 10.50 10.11
N ALA A 249 -11.68 10.06 11.07
CA ALA A 249 -11.78 10.68 12.39
C ALA A 249 -10.68 10.23 13.38
N ASN A 250 -9.94 9.17 13.05
CA ASN A 250 -8.87 8.64 13.89
C ASN A 250 -7.58 9.45 13.75
N ARG A 251 -6.61 9.19 14.64
CA ARG A 251 -5.27 9.78 14.53
C ARG A 251 -4.54 9.18 13.32
N PRO A 252 -3.93 10.01 12.44
CA PRO A 252 -3.17 9.52 11.30
C PRO A 252 -2.07 8.53 11.69
N LEU A 253 -1.85 7.55 10.81
CA LEU A 253 -0.84 6.51 10.99
C LEU A 253 0.08 6.36 9.78
N SER A 254 1.36 6.50 10.04
CA SER A 254 2.44 6.23 9.09
C SER A 254 3.27 5.04 9.58
N ARG A 255 3.96 4.39 8.63
CA ARG A 255 4.88 3.26 8.84
C ARG A 255 5.56 3.27 10.23
N PRO A 256 5.38 2.23 11.06
CA PRO A 256 6.24 2.02 12.22
C PRO A 256 7.68 1.79 11.76
N LEU A 257 8.63 2.39 12.48
CA LEU A 257 10.03 2.33 12.08
C LEU A 257 10.58 0.90 12.16
N GLY A 258 11.31 0.50 11.13
CA GLY A 258 12.14 -0.70 11.12
C GLY A 258 13.62 -0.35 11.27
N GLY A 259 14.47 -1.38 11.34
CA GLY A 259 15.90 -1.21 11.16
C GLY A 259 16.26 -0.80 9.72
N ALA A 260 17.51 -0.37 9.53
CA ALA A 260 18.07 -0.13 8.20
C ALA A 260 18.04 -1.42 7.36
N TYR A 261 17.73 -1.28 6.06
CA TYR A 261 17.73 -2.42 5.13
C TYR A 261 19.16 -2.89 4.82
N SER A 262 20.15 -2.01 4.93
CA SER A 262 21.55 -2.34 4.84
C SER A 262 22.33 -1.68 5.98
N ASP A 263 23.41 -2.33 6.42
CA ASP A 263 24.36 -1.76 7.39
C ASP A 263 25.43 -0.89 6.69
N CYS A 264 25.15 -0.51 5.43
CA CYS A 264 26.10 0.08 4.52
C CYS A 264 25.86 1.59 4.40
N LEU A 265 26.74 2.38 5.03
CA LEU A 265 26.83 3.84 4.94
C LEU A 265 25.70 4.64 5.61
N HIS A 266 26.05 5.82 6.12
CA HIS A 266 25.21 6.80 6.83
C HIS A 266 23.89 7.20 6.12
N GLN A 267 23.64 6.76 4.89
CA GLN A 267 22.43 7.06 4.12
C GLN A 267 21.19 6.38 4.72
N ASP A 268 21.30 5.13 5.15
CA ASP A 268 20.18 4.41 5.74
C ASP A 268 19.81 4.98 7.13
N LEU A 269 20.76 5.59 7.85
CA LEU A 269 20.49 6.34 9.08
C LEU A 269 19.60 7.57 8.82
N ILE A 270 19.80 8.26 7.68
CA ILE A 270 18.93 9.39 7.28
C ILE A 270 17.53 8.87 6.94
N ALA A 271 17.42 7.75 6.23
CA ALA A 271 16.13 7.14 5.92
C ALA A 271 15.37 6.70 7.19
N VAL A 272 16.08 6.09 8.15
CA VAL A 272 15.55 5.73 9.47
C VAL A 272 15.11 7.00 10.23
N HIS A 273 15.92 8.06 10.25
CA HIS A 273 15.55 9.31 10.92
C HIS A 273 14.34 10.00 10.27
N GLN A 274 14.28 10.06 8.93
CA GLN A 274 13.16 10.65 8.19
C GLN A 274 11.88 9.82 8.39
N GLY A 275 11.99 8.50 8.32
CA GLY A 275 10.90 7.60 8.70
C GLY A 275 10.42 7.90 10.10
N MET A 276 11.34 8.09 11.06
CA MET A 276 11.01 8.35 12.46
C MET A 276 10.30 9.69 12.62
N ALA A 277 10.76 10.73 11.94
CA ALA A 277 10.09 12.03 11.94
C ALA A 277 8.65 11.91 11.39
N LEU A 278 8.43 11.16 10.30
CA LEU A 278 7.09 10.92 9.75
C LEU A 278 6.21 10.05 10.67
N SER A 279 6.81 9.10 11.38
CA SER A 279 6.10 8.27 12.37
C SER A 279 5.73 9.07 13.62
N MET A 280 6.59 9.99 14.06
CA MET A 280 6.45 10.75 15.32
C MET A 280 5.71 12.08 15.17
N ALA A 281 5.63 12.65 13.97
CA ALA A 281 4.90 13.90 13.71
C ALA A 281 3.36 13.74 13.77
N GLN A 282 2.88 12.52 14.00
CA GLN A 282 1.47 12.19 14.24
C GLN A 282 1.01 12.62 15.61
#